data_AF-Q3XYE8-F1
#
_entry.id   AF-Q3XYE8-F1
#
_cell.length_a   1.000
_cell.length_b   1.000
_cell.length_c   1.000
_cell.angle_alpha   90.00
_cell.angle_beta   90.00
_cell.angle_gamma   90.00
#
_symmetry.space_group_name_H-M   'P 1'
#
loop_
_entity.id
_entity.type
_entity.pdbx_description
1 polymer ?
#
loop_
_entity_poly.entity_id
_entity_poly.type
_entity_poly.pdbx_seq_one_letter_code
_entity_poly.pdbx_strand_id
1 'polypeptide(L)'
;MKKNMDVEWGYSGDKGPENWASLCDWFARGAEFPLQSPIHLTKGEETKIEGDTLSFHYQKQRFTDKEFKNTIHLVPFDQLSYVEFKKERYYLTDIHFHLPSEHIINGKQEDIEFHFVHMNSKKENLVVGVMYQLMVQEGWLYNQENGESWNLEKHEHWVNPDVFFPEQKSHFHYIGSLTTPPTSGPIQWFVMDHVGKLNQEFLLPFDGQYARPNNRPIQPLNGREIYYFEEFEQ
;
A
#
# COMPACT_ATOMS: atom_id res chain seq x y z
N MET A 1 -13.76 5.44 29.06
CA MET A 1 -13.15 4.39 28.21
C MET A 1 -12.69 5.07 26.93
N LYS A 2 -11.40 4.97 26.56
CA LYS A 2 -10.94 5.42 25.23
C LYS A 2 -11.71 4.63 24.18
N LYS A 3 -12.13 5.25 23.07
CA LYS A 3 -12.68 4.45 21.95
C LYS A 3 -11.56 3.57 21.42
N ASN A 4 -11.87 2.39 20.90
CA ASN A 4 -10.85 1.46 20.38
C ASN A 4 -9.95 2.11 19.31
N MET A 5 -10.42 3.17 18.65
CA MET A 5 -9.67 3.95 17.65
C MET A 5 -8.66 4.94 18.25
N ASP A 6 -8.74 5.23 19.55
CA ASP A 6 -7.84 6.16 20.28
C ASP A 6 -6.72 5.42 21.03
N VAL A 7 -6.62 4.10 20.84
CA VAL A 7 -5.56 3.28 21.44
C VAL A 7 -4.27 3.56 20.66
N GLU A 8 -3.26 4.05 21.37
CA GLU A 8 -1.97 4.38 20.79
C GLU A 8 -1.18 3.12 20.47
N TRP A 9 -0.62 3.07 19.27
CA TRP A 9 0.24 2.00 18.77
C TRP A 9 1.35 2.63 17.91
N GLY A 10 2.42 1.88 17.67
CA GLY A 10 3.53 2.30 16.82
C GLY A 10 4.37 1.12 16.37
N TYR A 11 5.63 1.37 16.02
CA TYR A 11 6.51 0.36 15.44
C TYR A 11 7.67 -0.06 16.35
N SER A 12 7.62 0.27 17.65
CA SER A 12 8.66 -0.09 18.62
C SER A 12 8.16 -0.16 20.06
N GLY A 13 8.92 -0.87 20.90
CA GLY A 13 8.67 -1.02 22.33
C GLY A 13 7.33 -1.68 22.65
N ASP A 14 6.74 -1.35 23.80
CA ASP A 14 5.48 -1.94 24.27
C ASP A 14 4.27 -1.65 23.35
N LYS A 15 4.43 -0.77 22.37
CA LYS A 15 3.43 -0.40 21.37
C LYS A 15 3.76 -0.94 19.96
N GLY A 16 4.82 -1.74 19.83
CA GLY A 16 5.29 -2.33 18.58
C GLY A 16 4.39 -3.44 18.02
N PRO A 17 4.65 -3.89 16.76
CA PRO A 17 3.81 -4.83 16.04
C PRO A 17 3.60 -6.17 16.75
N GLU A 18 4.61 -6.63 17.50
CA GLU A 18 4.56 -7.83 18.33
C GLU A 18 3.56 -7.73 19.49
N ASN A 19 3.21 -6.51 19.90
CA ASN A 19 2.34 -6.23 21.03
C ASN A 19 0.94 -5.72 20.62
N TRP A 20 0.71 -5.38 19.35
CA TRP A 20 -0.54 -4.74 18.89
C TRP A 20 -1.81 -5.49 19.33
N ALA A 21 -1.83 -6.81 19.19
CA ALA A 21 -3.00 -7.62 19.56
C ALA A 21 -3.34 -7.52 21.06
N SER A 22 -2.37 -7.20 21.92
CA SER A 22 -2.56 -7.05 23.37
C SER A 22 -3.01 -5.66 23.80
N LEU A 23 -2.94 -4.66 22.91
CA LEU A 23 -3.22 -3.27 23.26
C LEU A 23 -4.71 -3.00 23.51
N CYS A 24 -5.60 -3.72 22.81
CA CYS A 24 -7.04 -3.71 23.05
C CYS A 24 -7.77 -4.87 22.35
N ASP A 25 -9.00 -5.15 22.81
CA ASP A 25 -9.86 -6.22 22.27
C ASP A 25 -10.12 -6.09 20.76
N TRP A 26 -10.15 -4.87 20.23
CA TRP A 26 -10.39 -4.66 18.80
C TRP A 26 -9.20 -5.07 17.94
N PHE A 27 -7.98 -4.79 18.41
CA PHE A 27 -6.76 -5.22 17.73
C PHE A 27 -6.59 -6.73 17.88
N ALA A 28 -6.89 -7.28 19.07
CA ALA A 28 -6.91 -8.72 19.30
C ALA A 28 -7.79 -9.44 18.27
N ARG A 29 -9.04 -8.97 18.10
CA ARG A 29 -10.00 -9.56 17.17
C ARG A 29 -9.53 -9.52 15.71
N GLY A 30 -8.88 -8.45 15.28
CA GLY A 30 -8.37 -8.40 13.91
C GLY A 30 -7.15 -9.29 13.71
N ALA A 31 -6.30 -9.45 14.73
CA ALA A 31 -5.16 -10.37 14.72
C ALA A 31 -5.57 -11.86 14.70
N GLU A 32 -6.82 -12.21 15.04
CA GLU A 32 -7.36 -13.57 14.90
C GLU A 32 -7.50 -14.01 13.43
N PHE A 33 -7.55 -13.06 12.48
CA PHE A 33 -7.62 -13.40 11.05
C PHE A 33 -6.32 -14.10 10.63
N PRO A 34 -6.36 -15.36 10.14
CA PRO A 34 -5.16 -16.18 10.01
C PRO A 34 -4.23 -15.79 8.86
N LEU A 35 -4.72 -15.06 7.85
CA LEU A 35 -3.94 -14.70 6.67
C LEU A 35 -3.41 -13.27 6.79
N GLN A 36 -2.59 -13.01 7.81
CA GLN A 36 -2.05 -11.67 8.08
C GLN A 36 -1.09 -11.18 6.98
N SER A 37 -1.00 -9.87 6.80
CA SER A 37 -0.05 -9.19 5.88
C SER A 37 0.92 -8.30 6.68
N PRO A 38 2.12 -7.97 6.15
CA PRO A 38 2.65 -8.32 4.83
C PRO A 38 3.23 -9.74 4.78
N ILE A 39 3.61 -10.22 3.59
CA ILE A 39 4.24 -11.53 3.38
C ILE A 39 5.48 -11.43 2.48
N HIS A 40 6.29 -12.49 2.50
CA HIS A 40 7.32 -12.71 1.51
C HIS A 40 6.68 -13.32 0.24
N LEU A 41 6.93 -12.69 -0.90
CA LEU A 41 6.49 -13.09 -2.24
C LEU A 41 7.68 -13.62 -3.03
N THR A 42 7.49 -14.69 -3.78
CA THR A 42 8.52 -15.25 -4.66
C THR A 42 7.87 -15.64 -5.99
N LYS A 43 8.40 -15.13 -7.10
CA LYS A 43 7.94 -15.53 -8.44
C LYS A 43 8.53 -16.90 -8.76
N GLY A 44 7.69 -17.89 -9.04
CA GLY A 44 8.15 -19.24 -9.32
C GLY A 44 7.04 -20.28 -9.37
N GLU A 45 7.42 -21.55 -9.34
CA GLU A 45 6.50 -22.70 -9.50
C GLU A 45 5.40 -22.78 -8.42
N GLU A 46 5.61 -22.13 -7.26
CA GLU A 46 4.62 -22.08 -6.18
C GLU A 46 3.50 -21.07 -6.45
N THR A 47 3.68 -20.15 -7.40
CA THR A 47 2.64 -19.20 -7.80
C THR A 47 1.68 -19.84 -8.79
N LYS A 48 0.40 -19.56 -8.61
CA LYS A 48 -0.64 -19.98 -9.54
C LYS A 48 -0.86 -18.92 -10.60
N ILE A 49 -1.26 -19.33 -11.79
CA ILE A 49 -1.70 -18.38 -12.82
C ILE A 49 -2.99 -17.73 -12.34
N GLU A 50 -3.01 -16.40 -12.28
CA GLU A 50 -4.21 -15.65 -11.98
C GLU A 50 -5.20 -15.77 -13.15
N GLY A 51 -6.44 -16.15 -12.86
CA GLY A 51 -7.51 -16.24 -13.84
C GLY A 51 -8.27 -14.93 -14.04
N ASP A 52 -8.26 -14.07 -13.01
CA ASP A 52 -8.98 -12.80 -12.99
C ASP A 52 -8.00 -11.61 -13.02
N THR A 53 -8.04 -10.83 -14.08
CA THR A 53 -7.15 -9.67 -14.25
C THR A 53 -7.64 -8.45 -13.47
N LEU A 54 -6.71 -7.73 -12.83
CA LEU A 54 -6.97 -6.40 -12.28
C LEU A 54 -6.88 -5.34 -13.39
N SER A 55 -7.94 -4.53 -13.55
CA SER A 55 -7.95 -3.44 -14.53
C SER A 55 -7.91 -2.08 -13.84
N PHE A 56 -7.07 -1.18 -14.34
CA PHE A 56 -6.84 0.15 -13.76
C PHE A 56 -7.64 1.22 -14.52
N HIS A 57 -8.41 2.01 -13.78
CA HIS A 57 -9.18 3.14 -14.31
C HIS A 57 -8.83 4.41 -13.53
N TYR A 58 -7.56 4.78 -13.62
CA TYR A 58 -7.02 5.96 -12.96
C TYR A 58 -7.09 7.18 -13.86
N GLN A 59 -7.42 8.30 -13.24
CA GLN A 59 -7.49 9.58 -13.91
C GLN A 59 -6.96 10.68 -13.00
N LYS A 60 -6.56 11.78 -13.63
CA LYS A 60 -6.16 12.98 -12.90
C LYS A 60 -7.30 13.43 -12.01
N GLN A 61 -7.05 13.52 -10.71
CA GLN A 61 -8.01 13.96 -9.72
C GLN A 61 -7.31 14.74 -8.61
N ARG A 62 -8.12 15.37 -7.75
CA ARG A 62 -7.62 16.16 -6.64
C ARG A 62 -7.42 15.31 -5.40
N PHE A 63 -6.28 15.51 -4.74
CA PHE A 63 -5.89 14.92 -3.47
C PHE A 63 -5.56 15.99 -2.44
N THR A 64 -5.69 15.61 -1.18
CA THR A 64 -5.10 16.32 -0.05
C THR A 64 -4.20 15.36 0.71
N ASP A 65 -3.05 15.81 1.17
CA ASP A 65 -2.19 15.05 2.07
C ASP A 65 -2.58 15.30 3.54
N LYS A 66 -2.57 14.25 4.34
CA LYS A 66 -2.84 14.29 5.78
C LYS A 66 -1.87 13.40 6.53
N GLU A 67 -1.40 13.89 7.65
CA GLU A 67 -0.67 13.08 8.63
C GLU A 67 -1.65 12.19 9.38
N PHE A 68 -1.46 10.87 9.30
CA PHE A 68 -2.29 9.92 10.05
C PHE A 68 -1.54 8.63 10.34
N LYS A 69 -1.76 8.04 11.53
CA LYS A 69 -1.31 6.67 11.88
C LYS A 69 0.15 6.35 11.52
N ASN A 70 1.05 7.30 11.74
CA ASN A 70 2.51 7.18 11.54
C ASN A 70 2.98 7.20 10.06
N THR A 71 2.16 7.71 9.14
CA THR A 71 2.57 7.99 7.74
C THR A 71 1.79 9.17 7.16
N ILE A 72 2.11 9.54 5.92
CA ILE A 72 1.37 10.53 5.15
C ILE A 72 0.37 9.80 4.24
N HIS A 73 -0.84 10.34 4.20
CA HIS A 73 -1.96 9.82 3.44
C HIS A 73 -2.39 10.83 2.38
N LEU A 74 -2.35 10.46 1.10
CA LEU A 74 -2.97 11.20 0.01
C LEU A 74 -4.41 10.72 -0.16
N VAL A 75 -5.36 11.56 0.22
CA VAL A 75 -6.79 11.25 0.20
C VAL A 75 -7.45 11.96 -0.99
N PRO A 76 -8.08 11.23 -1.93
CA PRO A 76 -8.80 11.83 -3.04
C PRO A 76 -10.08 12.52 -2.55
N PHE A 77 -10.38 13.71 -3.07
CA PHE A 77 -11.60 14.44 -2.72
C PHE A 77 -12.86 13.78 -3.28
N ASP A 78 -12.79 13.35 -4.54
CA ASP A 78 -13.97 12.97 -5.33
C ASP A 78 -14.01 11.47 -5.66
N GLN A 79 -12.99 10.69 -5.25
CA GLN A 79 -12.88 9.24 -5.46
C GLN A 79 -13.18 8.82 -6.91
N LEU A 80 -12.54 9.49 -7.88
CA LEU A 80 -12.84 9.31 -9.30
C LEU A 80 -12.11 8.12 -9.93
N SER A 81 -10.97 7.73 -9.34
CA SER A 81 -10.15 6.61 -9.79
C SER A 81 -10.58 5.32 -9.11
N TYR A 82 -10.53 4.21 -9.85
CA TYR A 82 -10.88 2.89 -9.34
C TYR A 82 -10.08 1.80 -10.04
N VAL A 83 -10.11 0.61 -9.45
CA VAL A 83 -9.74 -0.63 -10.11
C VAL A 83 -10.98 -1.51 -10.27
N GLU A 84 -10.99 -2.34 -11.31
CA GLU A 84 -12.00 -3.37 -11.50
C GLU A 84 -11.36 -4.75 -11.29
N PHE A 85 -11.96 -5.55 -10.42
CA PHE A 85 -11.56 -6.93 -10.16
C PHE A 85 -12.81 -7.79 -10.03
N LYS A 86 -12.87 -8.92 -10.74
CA LYS A 86 -14.05 -9.81 -10.75
C LYS A 86 -15.36 -9.08 -11.06
N LYS A 87 -15.32 -8.12 -11.98
CA LYS A 87 -16.46 -7.26 -12.42
C LYS A 87 -17.02 -6.35 -11.31
N GLU A 88 -16.28 -6.15 -10.23
CA GLU A 88 -16.62 -5.23 -9.14
C GLU A 88 -15.63 -4.06 -9.15
N ARG A 89 -16.15 -2.85 -8.93
CA ARG A 89 -15.33 -1.63 -8.88
C ARG A 89 -14.95 -1.32 -7.44
N TYR A 90 -13.65 -1.12 -7.22
CA TYR A 90 -13.08 -0.66 -5.96
C TYR A 90 -12.51 0.73 -6.18
N TYR A 91 -13.13 1.73 -5.56
CA TYR A 91 -12.74 3.13 -5.70
C TYR A 91 -11.56 3.44 -4.80
N LEU A 92 -10.58 4.17 -5.32
CA LEU A 92 -9.40 4.61 -4.56
C LEU A 92 -9.86 5.56 -3.44
N THR A 93 -9.48 5.22 -2.23
CA THR A 93 -9.86 5.95 -1.01
C THR A 93 -8.66 6.58 -0.31
N ASP A 94 -7.46 6.05 -0.53
CA ASP A 94 -6.26 6.46 0.19
C ASP A 94 -4.99 5.96 -0.52
N ILE A 95 -3.92 6.75 -0.47
CA ILE A 95 -2.56 6.32 -0.82
C ILE A 95 -1.66 6.68 0.35
N HIS A 96 -0.90 5.72 0.86
CA HIS A 96 0.12 5.97 1.88
C HIS A 96 1.38 5.17 1.59
N PHE A 97 2.45 5.42 2.34
CA PHE A 97 3.70 4.69 2.16
C PHE A 97 4.26 4.13 3.47
N HIS A 98 5.04 3.07 3.30
CA HIS A 98 5.84 2.44 4.33
C HIS A 98 7.33 2.52 3.98
N LEU A 99 8.14 2.78 4.99
CA LEU A 99 9.60 2.84 4.96
C LEU A 99 10.14 1.85 6.00
N PRO A 100 11.03 0.91 5.64
CA PRO A 100 11.18 0.32 4.30
C PRO A 100 9.89 -0.36 3.79
N SER A 101 9.94 -1.06 2.66
CA SER A 101 8.82 -1.88 2.18
C SER A 101 8.36 -2.88 3.24
N GLU A 102 7.07 -3.12 3.30
CA GLU A 102 6.46 -4.12 4.20
C GLU A 102 6.55 -5.52 3.59
N HIS A 103 6.20 -5.63 2.31
CA HIS A 103 6.41 -6.85 1.55
C HIS A 103 7.89 -7.01 1.18
N ILE A 104 8.26 -8.27 0.97
CA ILE A 104 9.57 -8.68 0.47
C ILE A 104 9.32 -9.46 -0.82
N ILE A 105 10.05 -9.15 -1.89
CA ILE A 105 9.96 -9.87 -3.16
C ILE A 105 11.30 -10.55 -3.44
N ASN A 106 11.28 -11.86 -3.69
CA ASN A 106 12.47 -12.66 -3.99
C ASN A 106 13.62 -12.46 -2.98
N GLY A 107 13.28 -12.36 -1.70
CA GLY A 107 14.22 -12.16 -0.59
C GLY A 107 14.73 -10.73 -0.40
N LYS A 108 14.23 -9.75 -1.18
CA LYS A 108 14.66 -8.35 -1.11
C LYS A 108 13.58 -7.45 -0.50
N GLN A 109 13.97 -6.70 0.52
CA GLN A 109 13.20 -5.58 1.07
C GLN A 109 13.65 -4.31 0.36
N GLU A 110 12.70 -3.53 -0.15
CA GLU A 110 12.96 -2.28 -0.88
C GLU A 110 12.87 -1.07 0.05
N ASP A 111 13.32 0.09 -0.43
CA ASP A 111 13.46 1.28 0.41
C ASP A 111 12.12 1.89 0.82
N ILE A 112 11.10 1.78 -0.01
CA ILE A 112 9.75 2.31 0.24
C ILE A 112 8.68 1.48 -0.49
N GLU A 113 7.49 1.37 0.09
CA GLU A 113 6.33 0.76 -0.53
C GLU A 113 5.09 1.65 -0.38
N PHE A 114 4.44 1.98 -1.51
CA PHE A 114 3.17 2.67 -1.52
C PHE A 114 2.01 1.69 -1.52
N HIS A 115 1.00 1.95 -0.70
CA HIS A 115 -0.26 1.23 -0.64
C HIS A 115 -1.40 2.08 -1.17
N PHE A 116 -2.04 1.61 -2.23
CA PHE A 116 -3.22 2.20 -2.84
C PHE A 116 -4.45 1.46 -2.34
N VAL A 117 -5.18 2.06 -1.38
CA VAL A 117 -6.33 1.44 -0.74
C VAL A 117 -7.60 1.76 -1.51
N HIS A 118 -8.29 0.72 -1.94
CA HIS A 118 -9.55 0.80 -2.65
C HIS A 118 -10.67 0.13 -1.88
N MET A 119 -11.88 0.62 -2.05
CA MET A 119 -13.07 0.08 -1.40
C MET A 119 -14.25 0.03 -2.37
N ASN A 120 -14.99 -1.07 -2.37
CA ASN A 120 -16.21 -1.20 -3.18
C ASN A 120 -17.46 -0.73 -2.42
N SER A 121 -18.62 -0.78 -3.08
CA SER A 121 -19.91 -0.39 -2.48
C SER A 121 -20.33 -1.27 -1.29
N LYS A 122 -19.80 -2.49 -1.21
CA LYS A 122 -20.02 -3.48 -0.13
C LYS A 122 -19.07 -3.29 1.06
N LYS A 123 -18.19 -2.29 1.01
CA LYS A 123 -17.16 -2.01 2.03
C LYS A 123 -16.07 -3.07 2.13
N GLU A 124 -15.86 -3.81 1.04
CA GLU A 124 -14.74 -4.73 0.90
C GLU A 124 -13.53 -3.96 0.37
N ASN A 125 -12.35 -4.25 0.92
CA ASN A 125 -11.12 -3.55 0.59
C ASN A 125 -10.24 -4.37 -0.35
N LEU A 126 -9.56 -3.64 -1.24
CA LEU A 126 -8.51 -4.12 -2.13
C LEU A 126 -7.33 -3.15 -2.02
N VAL A 127 -6.13 -3.66 -1.84
CA VAL A 127 -4.92 -2.83 -1.74
C VAL A 127 -3.95 -3.21 -2.85
N VAL A 128 -3.42 -2.19 -3.53
CA VAL A 128 -2.32 -2.37 -4.48
C VAL A 128 -1.02 -1.85 -3.86
N GLY A 129 0.01 -2.68 -3.79
CA GLY A 129 1.35 -2.34 -3.31
C GLY A 129 2.30 -2.06 -4.47
N VAL A 130 3.06 -0.95 -4.40
CA VAL A 130 4.11 -0.61 -5.36
C VAL A 130 5.39 -0.24 -4.63
N MET A 131 6.49 -0.94 -4.94
CA MET A 131 7.78 -0.74 -4.28
C MET A 131 8.72 0.13 -5.11
N TYR A 132 9.58 0.85 -4.41
CA TYR A 132 10.61 1.68 -5.03
C TYR A 132 11.95 1.58 -4.32
N GLN A 133 13.01 1.78 -5.10
CA GLN A 133 14.34 2.13 -4.61
C GLN A 133 14.49 3.65 -4.55
N LEU A 134 15.08 4.17 -3.47
CA LEU A 134 15.36 5.59 -3.32
C LEU A 134 16.67 5.95 -4.04
N MET A 135 16.59 6.91 -4.95
CA MET A 135 17.70 7.34 -5.81
C MET A 135 17.99 8.83 -5.63
N VAL A 136 19.27 9.22 -5.67
CA VAL A 136 19.69 10.61 -5.40
C VAL A 136 19.41 11.56 -6.58
N GLN A 137 19.55 11.10 -7.82
CA GLN A 137 19.52 11.95 -9.03
C GLN A 137 18.60 11.42 -10.14
N GLU A 138 17.90 10.33 -9.90
CA GLU A 138 17.00 9.70 -10.87
C GLU A 138 15.72 9.21 -10.18
N GLY A 139 14.78 8.69 -10.96
CA GLY A 139 13.49 8.24 -10.46
C GLY A 139 12.40 9.31 -10.53
N TRP A 140 11.16 8.88 -10.30
CA TRP A 140 10.01 9.78 -10.33
C TRP A 140 10.09 10.79 -9.17
N LEU A 141 9.66 12.02 -9.45
CA LEU A 141 9.50 13.11 -8.50
C LEU A 141 8.30 13.94 -8.93
N TYR A 142 7.54 14.46 -7.97
CA TYR A 142 6.44 15.37 -8.26
C TYR A 142 6.90 16.64 -9.01
N ASN A 143 5.99 17.29 -9.74
CA ASN A 143 6.22 18.54 -10.49
C ASN A 143 7.29 18.49 -11.60
N GLN A 144 7.73 17.31 -12.02
CA GLN A 144 8.35 17.10 -13.34
C GLN A 144 7.28 17.36 -14.42
N GLU A 145 7.63 17.76 -15.64
CA GLU A 145 6.77 18.33 -16.71
C GLU A 145 5.65 17.41 -17.28
N ASN A 146 4.88 16.74 -16.42
CA ASN A 146 3.91 15.70 -16.75
C ASN A 146 2.46 16.15 -16.53
N GLY A 147 2.23 17.45 -16.37
CA GLY A 147 0.90 18.03 -16.16
C GLY A 147 0.28 17.76 -14.79
N GLU A 148 1.04 17.17 -13.85
CA GLU A 148 0.69 17.13 -12.42
C GLU A 148 0.83 18.53 -11.79
N SER A 149 0.16 18.75 -10.66
CA SER A 149 0.37 19.95 -9.85
C SER A 149 0.37 19.58 -8.39
N TRP A 150 1.50 19.77 -7.72
CA TRP A 150 1.64 19.51 -6.29
C TRP A 150 1.84 20.82 -5.54
N ASN A 151 0.82 21.23 -4.78
CA ASN A 151 0.91 22.36 -3.86
C ASN A 151 1.01 21.87 -2.42
N LEU A 152 2.25 21.68 -1.96
CA LEU A 152 2.58 21.23 -0.60
C LEU A 152 2.13 22.24 0.47
N GLU A 153 2.18 23.54 0.19
CA GLU A 153 1.75 24.57 1.15
C GLU A 153 0.25 24.55 1.41
N LYS A 154 -0.55 24.23 0.39
CA LYS A 154 -2.02 24.18 0.46
C LYS A 154 -2.57 22.79 0.72
N HIS A 155 -1.72 21.78 0.81
CA HIS A 155 -2.11 20.38 0.88
C HIS A 155 -3.11 20.00 -0.22
N GLU A 156 -2.86 20.47 -1.44
CA GLU A 156 -3.71 20.23 -2.61
C GLU A 156 -2.87 19.77 -3.79
N HIS A 157 -3.16 18.57 -4.29
CA HIS A 157 -2.43 17.96 -5.40
C HIS A 157 -3.39 17.50 -6.49
N TRP A 158 -3.01 17.71 -7.74
CA TRP A 158 -3.75 17.25 -8.92
C TRP A 158 -2.90 16.26 -9.68
N VAL A 159 -3.19 14.97 -9.47
CA VAL A 159 -2.31 13.86 -9.88
C VAL A 159 -3.16 12.77 -10.50
N ASN A 160 -2.63 12.13 -11.55
CA ASN A 160 -3.15 10.83 -11.98
C ASN A 160 -2.40 9.75 -11.20
N PRO A 161 -3.05 8.92 -10.37
CA PRO A 161 -2.35 7.90 -9.57
C PRO A 161 -1.48 6.95 -10.38
N ASP A 162 -1.74 6.80 -11.68
CA ASP A 162 -0.96 5.96 -12.60
C ASP A 162 0.53 6.32 -12.65
N VAL A 163 0.91 7.56 -12.29
CA VAL A 163 2.32 7.98 -12.24
C VAL A 163 3.16 7.24 -11.19
N PHE A 164 2.49 6.60 -10.23
CA PHE A 164 3.12 5.73 -9.23
C PHE A 164 3.14 4.25 -9.66
N PHE A 165 2.83 3.93 -10.91
CA PHE A 165 2.80 2.55 -11.37
C PHE A 165 3.90 2.30 -12.38
N PRO A 166 4.49 1.09 -12.38
CA PRO A 166 5.34 0.67 -13.48
C PRO A 166 4.53 0.62 -14.78
N GLU A 167 5.21 0.80 -15.91
CA GLU A 167 4.61 0.61 -17.24
C GLU A 167 4.06 -0.81 -17.38
N GLN A 168 4.84 -1.81 -16.94
CA GLN A 168 4.41 -3.21 -16.85
C GLN A 168 3.80 -3.50 -15.48
N LYS A 169 2.51 -3.83 -15.46
CA LYS A 169 1.70 -4.08 -14.28
C LYS A 169 1.61 -5.57 -13.94
N SER A 170 2.69 -6.32 -14.18
CA SER A 170 2.82 -7.67 -13.63
C SER A 170 2.77 -7.64 -12.11
N HIS A 171 2.02 -8.55 -11.49
CA HIS A 171 1.76 -8.48 -10.05
C HIS A 171 1.45 -9.84 -9.42
N PHE A 172 1.73 -9.94 -8.12
CA PHE A 172 1.20 -10.99 -7.26
C PHE A 172 -0.21 -10.65 -6.81
N HIS A 173 -1.04 -11.67 -6.56
CA HIS A 173 -2.33 -11.51 -5.91
C HIS A 173 -2.51 -12.54 -4.78
N TYR A 174 -2.99 -12.09 -3.63
CA TYR A 174 -3.28 -12.97 -2.49
C TYR A 174 -4.32 -12.38 -1.54
N ILE A 175 -4.93 -13.22 -0.69
CA ILE A 175 -5.81 -12.77 0.40
C ILE A 175 -4.99 -12.52 1.66
N GLY A 176 -5.08 -11.30 2.18
CA GLY A 176 -4.32 -10.80 3.31
C GLY A 176 -5.15 -10.05 4.35
N SER A 177 -4.47 -9.23 5.13
CA SER A 177 -5.05 -8.34 6.14
C SER A 177 -4.61 -6.90 5.93
N LEU A 178 -5.15 -5.97 6.73
CA LEU A 178 -4.49 -4.69 6.97
C LEU A 178 -3.12 -4.94 7.61
N THR A 179 -2.14 -4.10 7.28
CA THR A 179 -0.79 -4.14 7.87
C THR A 179 -0.65 -3.22 9.08
N THR A 180 -1.70 -2.48 9.42
CA THR A 180 -1.80 -1.65 10.63
C THR A 180 -3.02 -2.07 11.46
N PRO A 181 -3.06 -1.77 12.77
CA PRO A 181 -4.20 -2.06 13.61
C PRO A 181 -5.54 -1.53 13.04
N PRO A 182 -6.59 -2.36 13.04
CA PRO A 182 -6.73 -3.60 13.82
C PRO A 182 -6.15 -4.86 13.16
N THR A 183 -5.43 -4.77 12.04
CA THR A 183 -4.89 -5.90 11.27
C THR A 183 -5.95 -6.89 10.80
N SER A 184 -7.17 -6.41 10.59
CA SER A 184 -8.30 -7.22 10.12
C SER A 184 -8.17 -7.56 8.63
N GLY A 185 -8.62 -8.75 8.26
CA GLY A 185 -8.90 -9.13 6.89
C GLY A 185 -10.36 -9.56 6.71
N PRO A 186 -10.74 -10.08 5.52
CA PRO A 186 -9.88 -10.28 4.35
C PRO A 186 -9.64 -8.98 3.57
N ILE A 187 -8.45 -8.84 3.01
CA ILE A 187 -8.06 -7.79 2.05
C ILE A 187 -7.57 -8.48 0.78
N GLN A 188 -8.03 -8.05 -0.39
CA GLN A 188 -7.45 -8.47 -1.67
C GLN A 188 -6.17 -7.68 -1.90
N TRP A 189 -5.01 -8.33 -1.87
CA TRP A 189 -3.71 -7.70 -2.10
C TRP A 189 -3.22 -7.95 -3.51
N PHE A 190 -2.83 -6.88 -4.19
CA PHE A 190 -2.13 -6.94 -5.47
C PHE A 190 -0.78 -6.25 -5.31
N VAL A 191 0.34 -6.94 -5.47
CA VAL A 191 1.67 -6.34 -5.27
C VAL A 191 2.41 -6.34 -6.60
N MET A 192 2.73 -5.14 -7.11
CA MET A 192 3.47 -4.98 -8.35
C MET A 192 4.85 -5.64 -8.23
N ASP A 193 5.21 -6.46 -9.22
CA ASP A 193 6.50 -7.17 -9.26
C ASP A 193 7.65 -6.23 -9.67
N HIS A 194 7.35 -5.21 -10.47
CA HIS A 194 8.35 -4.24 -10.89
C HIS A 194 8.62 -3.20 -9.80
N VAL A 195 9.89 -3.10 -9.40
CA VAL A 195 10.37 -2.10 -8.44
C VAL A 195 10.76 -0.82 -9.19
N GLY A 196 10.07 0.27 -8.89
CA GLY A 196 10.36 1.57 -9.49
C GLY A 196 11.59 2.25 -8.90
N LYS A 197 11.99 3.38 -9.51
CA LYS A 197 12.97 4.30 -8.94
C LYS A 197 12.24 5.57 -8.48
N LEU A 198 12.43 5.94 -7.22
CA LEU A 198 11.86 7.15 -6.63
C LEU A 198 13.00 8.10 -6.29
N ASN A 199 12.90 9.37 -6.68
CA ASN A 199 13.88 10.34 -6.24
C ASN A 199 13.70 10.58 -4.73
N GLN A 200 14.77 10.47 -3.96
CA GLN A 200 14.73 10.65 -2.50
C GLN A 200 14.22 12.03 -2.06
N GLU A 201 14.30 13.04 -2.93
CA GLU A 201 13.73 14.37 -2.69
C GLU A 201 12.22 14.34 -2.47
N PHE A 202 11.53 13.27 -2.93
CA PHE A 202 10.12 13.02 -2.66
C PHE A 202 9.80 13.08 -1.16
N LEU A 203 10.72 12.62 -0.31
CA LEU A 203 10.51 12.53 1.14
C LEU A 203 10.80 13.85 1.88
N LEU A 204 11.48 14.82 1.25
CA LEU A 204 11.89 16.05 1.93
C LEU A 204 10.73 16.85 2.54
N PRO A 205 9.56 17.00 1.89
CA PRO A 205 8.42 17.68 2.50
C PRO A 205 7.82 16.95 3.71
N PHE A 206 8.10 15.65 3.82
CA PHE A 206 7.53 14.74 4.82
C PHE A 206 8.58 14.29 5.85
N ASP A 207 9.75 14.94 5.88
CA ASP A 207 10.86 14.60 6.75
C ASP A 207 10.50 14.77 8.24
N GLY A 208 11.19 14.04 9.12
CA GLY A 208 10.97 14.04 10.56
C GLY A 208 10.42 12.71 11.08
N GLN A 209 9.29 12.74 11.78
CA GLN A 209 8.74 11.52 12.40
C GLN A 209 8.11 10.53 11.40
N TYR A 210 7.84 10.97 10.18
CA TYR A 210 7.12 10.23 9.14
C TYR A 210 8.05 9.55 8.12
N ALA A 211 9.31 9.97 8.07
CA ALA A 211 10.39 9.28 7.37
C ALA A 211 11.10 8.23 8.25
N ARG A 212 10.41 7.72 9.29
CA ARG A 212 10.93 6.70 10.22
C ARG A 212 10.45 5.31 9.82
N PRO A 213 11.17 4.25 10.22
CA PRO A 213 10.71 2.89 10.04
C PRO A 213 9.28 2.69 10.56
N ASN A 214 8.37 2.36 9.65
CA ASN A 214 6.95 2.16 9.92
C ASN A 214 6.42 0.91 9.21
N ASN A 215 7.28 -0.09 9.03
CA ASN A 215 6.95 -1.34 8.37
C ASN A 215 6.67 -2.44 9.39
N ARG A 216 5.54 -3.15 9.23
CA ARG A 216 5.22 -4.35 10.00
C ARG A 216 6.13 -5.52 9.56
N PRO A 217 6.61 -6.36 10.49
CA PRO A 217 7.32 -7.59 10.13
C PRO A 217 6.48 -8.53 9.25
N ILE A 218 7.14 -9.30 8.38
CA ILE A 218 6.49 -10.34 7.57
C ILE A 218 5.72 -11.33 8.42
N GLN A 219 4.59 -11.80 7.87
CA GLN A 219 3.67 -12.72 8.52
C GLN A 219 3.74 -14.11 7.87
N PRO A 220 3.44 -15.19 8.61
CA PRO A 220 3.44 -16.55 8.06
C PRO A 220 2.44 -16.71 6.90
N LEU A 221 2.80 -17.50 5.88
CA LEU A 221 1.91 -17.75 4.74
C LEU A 221 0.65 -18.53 5.12
N ASN A 222 0.73 -19.42 6.11
CA ASN A 222 -0.39 -20.24 6.59
C ASN A 222 -1.10 -21.03 5.47
N GLY A 223 -0.33 -21.49 4.48
CA GLY A 223 -0.83 -22.29 3.36
C GLY A 223 -1.72 -21.53 2.37
N ARG A 224 -1.78 -20.18 2.46
CA ARG A 224 -2.55 -19.37 1.51
C ARG A 224 -2.00 -19.49 0.11
N GLU A 225 -2.89 -19.43 -0.88
CA GLU A 225 -2.51 -19.41 -2.27
C GLU A 225 -2.01 -18.02 -2.67
N ILE A 226 -0.98 -17.98 -3.50
CA ILE A 226 -0.44 -16.78 -4.11
C ILE A 226 -0.55 -16.96 -5.62
N TYR A 227 -1.18 -16.00 -6.27
CA TYR A 227 -1.32 -15.95 -7.72
C TYR A 227 -0.32 -14.95 -8.29
N TYR A 228 0.06 -15.15 -9.55
CA TYR A 228 0.90 -14.23 -10.29
C TYR A 228 0.26 -13.97 -11.67
N PHE A 229 0.16 -12.69 -12.01
CA PHE A 229 -0.24 -12.21 -13.31
C PHE A 229 0.98 -11.63 -14.03
N GLU A 230 1.25 -12.13 -15.22
CA GLU A 230 2.29 -11.61 -16.11
C GLU A 230 1.64 -10.74 -17.19
N GLU A 231 1.97 -9.46 -17.22
CA GLU A 231 1.62 -8.59 -18.33
C GLU A 231 2.66 -8.77 -19.44
N PHE A 232 2.19 -9.11 -20.64
CA PHE A 232 3.04 -9.21 -21.82
C PHE A 232 3.07 -7.84 -22.52
N GLU A 233 4.27 -7.38 -22.90
CA GLU A 233 4.42 -6.22 -23.79
C GLU A 233 3.65 -6.50 -25.10
N GLN A 234 2.84 -5.53 -25.53
CA GLN A 234 2.15 -5.54 -26.82
C GLN A 234 3.07 -5.10 -27.95
#